data_AF-A0A382JF44-F1
#
_entry.id   AF-A0A382JF44-F1
#
_cell.length_a   1.000
_cell.length_b   1.000
_cell.length_c   1.000
_cell.angle_alpha   90.00
_cell.angle_beta   90.00
_cell.angle_gamma   90.00
#
_symmetry.space_group_name_H-M   'P 1'
#
loop_
_entity.id
_entity.type
_entity.pdbx_description
1 polymer ?
#
loop_
_entity_poly.entity_id
_entity_poly.type
_entity_poly.pdbx_seq_one_letter_code
_entity_poly.pdbx_strand_id
1 'polypeptide(L)'
;PSAEVRAANILIRPHPRSSGAWNDWRSDRWPGIGMVKTSFLGDQALYDSIYHADVVVALNTSAQIEAGLLGKPVLTVLTPEYAPGQQGSVHFNYLLKEQGGHVEVATDTDQHLAQLEAVLSGEFDSERCRRAIERFVRPAGIDRPASPILADAVESWMTAEARPRPSRLARARQRLVNAVSRTNAIDDEAVAAVVRTRVRYQRQRDKQWKRQVESLKAELTQLRRSAPGKSTPPKTTPERVSVDEERRVVEVDYSGAAIRIFATSRAERSWRARACAKEPWTVGWLEDYVRPGDVVFDLGANVGVFSFIAATRLSGEGTVIAFEPSYANYARLCENIVLNQLDATVI
;
A
#
# COMPACT_ATOMS: atom_id res chain seq x y z
N PRO A 1 31.47 1.79 19.23
CA PRO A 1 30.40 2.71 19.65
C PRO A 1 30.91 3.74 20.67
N SER A 2 30.30 4.92 20.75
CA SER A 2 30.60 5.94 21.76
C SER A 2 30.13 5.56 23.17
N ALA A 3 30.37 6.42 24.16
CA ALA A 3 29.88 6.20 25.52
C ALA A 3 28.35 6.34 25.60
N GLU A 4 27.80 7.30 24.84
CA GLU A 4 26.38 7.61 24.72
C GLU A 4 25.63 6.41 24.12
N VAL A 5 26.14 5.85 23.02
CA VAL A 5 25.55 4.64 22.40
C VAL A 5 25.60 3.44 23.34
N ARG A 6 26.67 3.29 24.14
CA ARG A 6 26.78 2.19 25.12
C ARG A 6 25.83 2.35 26.32
N ALA A 7 25.50 3.58 26.69
CA ALA A 7 24.62 3.87 27.82
C ALA A 7 23.13 3.92 27.42
N ALA A 8 22.83 3.91 26.12
CA ALA A 8 21.47 3.99 25.61
C ALA A 8 20.62 2.79 26.05
N ASN A 9 19.42 3.08 26.54
CA ASN A 9 18.40 2.06 26.76
C ASN A 9 17.67 1.79 25.45
N ILE A 10 17.32 0.52 25.19
CA ILE A 10 16.68 0.09 23.95
C ILE A 10 15.28 -0.42 24.26
N LEU A 11 14.27 0.14 23.61
CA LEU A 11 12.90 -0.36 23.65
C LEU A 11 12.55 -1.10 22.37
N ILE A 12 12.34 -2.41 22.45
CA ILE A 12 11.99 -3.27 21.31
C ILE A 12 10.47 -3.43 21.23
N ARG A 13 9.92 -3.10 20.05
CA ARG A 13 8.51 -3.35 19.70
C ARG A 13 8.44 -4.37 18.57
N PRO A 14 8.29 -5.67 18.87
CA PRO A 14 8.26 -6.69 17.83
C PRO A 14 6.99 -6.57 17.00
N HIS A 15 7.09 -6.91 15.71
CA HIS A 15 5.92 -7.00 14.85
C HIS A 15 4.93 -8.03 15.43
N PRO A 16 3.61 -7.76 15.48
CA PRO A 16 2.64 -8.66 16.14
C PRO A 16 2.69 -10.10 15.65
N ARG A 17 2.91 -10.29 14.33
CA ARG A 17 3.04 -11.62 13.69
C ARG A 17 4.36 -12.35 13.97
N SER A 18 5.37 -11.64 14.47
CA SER A 18 6.69 -12.20 14.79
C SER A 18 6.96 -12.22 16.29
N SER A 19 5.95 -11.92 17.12
CA SER A 19 6.04 -11.90 18.59
C SER A 19 6.54 -13.23 19.18
N GLY A 20 6.25 -14.35 18.52
CA GLY A 20 6.70 -15.69 18.92
C GLY A 20 8.22 -15.86 18.90
N ALA A 21 8.94 -15.19 17.99
CA ALA A 21 10.40 -15.21 17.92
C ALA A 21 11.06 -14.53 19.14
N TRP A 22 10.27 -13.78 19.92
CA TRP A 22 10.71 -13.05 21.11
C TRP A 22 10.17 -13.66 22.41
N ASN A 23 9.72 -14.92 22.38
CA ASN A 23 9.21 -15.59 23.58
C ASN A 23 10.31 -15.99 24.56
N ASP A 24 11.51 -16.30 24.04
CA ASP A 24 12.66 -16.67 24.86
C ASP A 24 13.49 -15.46 25.30
N TRP A 25 13.05 -14.24 25.02
CA TRP A 25 13.72 -13.03 25.47
C TRP A 25 13.66 -12.92 27.00
N ARG A 26 14.78 -12.54 27.61
CA ARG A 26 14.93 -12.42 29.06
C ARG A 26 15.62 -11.10 29.39
N SER A 27 14.99 -10.28 30.22
CA SER A 27 15.50 -8.96 30.61
C SER A 27 16.74 -9.02 31.51
N ASP A 28 16.92 -10.11 32.27
CA ASP A 28 18.07 -10.35 33.15
C ASP A 28 19.38 -10.50 32.36
N ARG A 29 19.32 -11.04 31.14
CA ARG A 29 20.49 -11.23 30.26
C ARG A 29 20.92 -9.95 29.53
N TRP A 30 20.03 -8.98 29.42
CA TRP A 30 20.23 -7.77 28.62
C TRP A 30 19.74 -6.54 29.39
N PRO A 31 20.47 -6.11 30.44
CA PRO A 31 20.12 -4.90 31.17
C PRO A 31 20.11 -3.69 30.23
N GLY A 32 19.15 -2.78 30.42
CA GLY A 32 18.94 -1.61 29.55
C GLY A 32 18.11 -1.90 28.29
N ILE A 33 17.72 -3.16 28.03
CA ILE A 33 16.79 -3.50 26.96
C ILE A 33 15.41 -3.81 27.56
N GLY A 34 14.38 -3.12 27.07
CA GLY A 34 12.98 -3.39 27.34
C GLY A 34 12.26 -3.92 26.11
N MET A 35 11.20 -4.70 26.30
CA MET A 35 10.34 -5.15 25.20
C MET A 35 8.87 -4.87 25.49
N VAL A 36 8.17 -4.28 24.52
CA VAL A 36 6.75 -3.94 24.62
C VAL A 36 5.97 -4.75 23.59
N LYS A 37 5.25 -5.78 24.06
CA LYS A 37 4.31 -6.59 23.27
C LYS A 37 2.91 -5.99 23.41
N THR A 38 2.44 -5.17 22.47
CA THR A 38 1.13 -4.50 22.61
C THR A 38 -0.03 -5.23 21.93
N SER A 39 -1.17 -5.24 22.63
CA SER A 39 -2.54 -5.44 22.13
C SER A 39 -3.47 -4.33 22.67
N PHE A 40 -4.64 -4.15 22.02
CA PHE A 40 -5.79 -3.25 22.28
C PHE A 40 -5.55 -1.73 22.53
N LEU A 41 -4.47 -1.28 23.18
CA LEU A 41 -4.08 0.15 23.33
C LEU A 41 -2.91 0.52 22.39
N GLY A 42 -2.86 -0.11 21.21
CA GLY A 42 -1.72 -0.07 20.30
C GLY A 42 -1.24 1.34 19.97
N ASP A 43 -2.18 2.26 19.77
CA ASP A 43 -1.90 3.62 19.30
C ASP A 43 -1.27 4.48 20.39
N GLN A 44 -1.84 4.51 21.60
CA GLN A 44 -1.27 5.29 22.71
C GLN A 44 0.10 4.74 23.12
N ALA A 45 0.23 3.42 23.23
CA ALA A 45 1.50 2.83 23.59
C ALA A 45 2.57 3.08 22.52
N LEU A 46 2.19 3.12 21.23
CA LEU A 46 3.10 3.48 20.14
C LEU A 46 3.53 4.94 20.27
N TYR A 47 2.58 5.85 20.48
CA TYR A 47 2.86 7.26 20.71
C TYR A 47 3.85 7.46 21.86
N ASP A 48 3.58 6.91 23.05
CA ASP A 48 4.44 7.10 24.23
C ASP A 48 5.86 6.57 23.96
N SER A 49 5.98 5.43 23.26
CA SER A 49 7.29 4.84 22.92
C SER A 49 8.10 5.73 21.98
N ILE A 50 7.45 6.41 21.03
CA ILE A 50 8.13 7.29 20.08
C ILE A 50 8.39 8.66 20.71
N TYR A 51 7.41 9.20 21.43
CA TYR A 51 7.47 10.52 22.05
C TYR A 51 8.64 10.63 23.04
N HIS A 52 8.87 9.58 23.83
CA HIS A 52 9.95 9.52 24.80
C HIS A 52 11.28 9.00 24.24
N ALA A 53 11.34 8.59 22.97
CA ALA A 53 12.59 8.14 22.35
C ALA A 53 13.46 9.33 21.91
N ASP A 54 14.77 9.18 22.07
CA ASP A 54 15.76 10.09 21.48
C ASP A 54 15.94 9.82 19.97
N VAL A 55 15.81 8.55 19.57
CA VAL A 55 15.96 8.09 18.19
C VAL A 55 15.06 6.87 17.94
N VAL A 56 14.47 6.78 16.74
CA VAL A 56 13.67 5.63 16.32
C VAL A 56 14.41 4.84 15.26
N VAL A 57 14.67 3.56 15.53
CA VAL A 57 15.18 2.61 14.54
C VAL A 57 14.03 1.73 14.07
N ALA A 58 13.75 1.76 12.76
CA ALA A 58 12.63 1.03 12.17
C ALA A 58 12.99 0.52 10.78
N LEU A 59 12.32 -0.55 10.33
CA LEU A 59 12.56 -1.16 9.03
C LEU A 59 11.76 -0.45 7.93
N ASN A 60 10.64 -1.03 7.49
CA ASN A 60 9.70 -0.41 6.59
C ASN A 60 8.29 -0.47 7.20
N THR A 61 7.93 0.55 7.98
CA THR A 61 6.69 0.58 8.78
C THR A 61 6.17 2.01 8.92
N SER A 62 4.85 2.15 9.09
CA SER A 62 4.21 3.46 9.32
C SER A 62 4.75 4.18 10.55
N ALA A 63 5.30 3.46 11.53
CA ALA A 63 5.95 4.09 12.71
C ALA A 63 7.08 5.05 12.34
N GLN A 64 7.71 4.90 11.17
CA GLN A 64 8.68 5.87 10.65
C GLN A 64 8.03 7.22 10.38
N ILE A 65 6.81 7.24 9.84
CA ILE A 65 6.06 8.47 9.58
C ILE A 65 5.63 9.13 10.90
N GLU A 66 5.12 8.34 11.85
CA GLU A 66 4.72 8.83 13.19
C GLU A 66 5.90 9.47 13.94
N ALA A 67 7.08 8.84 13.87
CA ALA A 67 8.31 9.41 14.43
C ALA A 67 8.70 10.73 13.79
N GLY A 68 8.59 10.84 12.47
CA GLY A 68 8.83 12.10 11.77
C GLY A 68 7.82 13.20 12.14
N LEU A 69 6.53 12.87 12.33
CA LEU A 69 5.52 13.82 12.81
C LEU A 69 5.87 14.39 14.20
N LEU A 70 6.52 13.59 15.04
CA LEU A 70 7.03 14.02 16.35
C LEU A 70 8.42 14.69 16.29
N GLY A 71 8.95 14.92 15.08
CA GLY A 71 10.26 15.52 14.88
C GLY A 71 11.41 14.63 15.36
N LYS A 72 11.19 13.32 15.50
CA LYS A 72 12.21 12.38 15.97
C LYS A 72 13.17 11.99 14.84
N PRO A 73 14.46 11.77 15.14
CA PRO A 73 15.37 11.11 14.22
C PRO A 73 14.89 9.70 13.89
N VAL A 74 14.89 9.36 12.59
CA VAL A 74 14.46 8.04 12.11
C VAL A 74 15.57 7.39 11.31
N LEU A 75 16.06 6.25 11.82
CA LEU A 75 17.11 5.47 11.21
C LEU A 75 16.56 4.11 10.73
N THR A 76 17.17 3.57 9.68
CA THR A 76 16.89 2.22 9.19
C THR A 76 18.18 1.53 8.75
N VAL A 77 18.21 0.20 8.81
CA VAL A 77 19.37 -0.60 8.41
C VAL A 77 18.96 -1.64 7.36
N LEU A 78 19.73 -1.69 6.27
CA LEU A 78 19.58 -2.62 5.17
C LEU A 78 20.60 -3.75 5.29
N THR A 79 20.28 -4.77 6.07
CA THR A 79 21.06 -6.00 6.08
C THR A 79 20.81 -6.82 4.80
N PRO A 80 21.84 -7.32 4.08
CA PRO A 80 21.67 -7.97 2.77
C PRO A 80 20.62 -9.09 2.72
N GLU A 81 20.48 -9.85 3.80
CA GLU A 81 19.50 -10.95 3.94
C GLU A 81 18.04 -10.47 3.92
N TYR A 82 17.76 -9.27 4.45
CA TYR A 82 16.41 -8.74 4.64
C TYR A 82 16.13 -7.49 3.80
N ALA A 83 17.15 -6.91 3.18
CA ALA A 83 17.06 -5.72 2.33
C ALA A 83 16.04 -5.86 1.19
N PRO A 84 15.92 -7.00 0.48
CA PRO A 84 14.92 -7.16 -0.57
C PRO A 84 13.47 -6.94 -0.09
N GLY A 85 13.17 -7.30 1.16
CA GLY A 85 11.84 -7.10 1.75
C GLY A 85 11.52 -5.62 2.01
N GLN A 86 12.52 -4.83 2.41
CA GLN A 86 12.37 -3.40 2.65
C GLN A 86 12.34 -2.61 1.33
N GLN A 87 13.32 -2.85 0.47
CA GLN A 87 13.49 -2.17 -0.81
C GLN A 87 12.47 -2.59 -1.87
N GLY A 88 11.86 -3.76 -1.72
CA GLY A 88 10.84 -4.26 -2.65
C GLY A 88 9.56 -3.44 -2.67
N SER A 89 9.38 -2.52 -1.71
CA SER A 89 8.25 -1.61 -1.68
C SER A 89 8.61 -0.25 -2.29
N VAL A 90 7.77 0.22 -3.22
CA VAL A 90 7.96 1.56 -3.82
C VAL A 90 7.89 2.65 -2.75
N HIS A 91 7.01 2.50 -1.75
CA HIS A 91 6.79 3.51 -0.73
C HIS A 91 7.99 3.74 0.18
N PHE A 92 8.82 2.72 0.44
CA PHE A 92 10.04 2.88 1.24
C PHE A 92 10.96 3.95 0.64
N ASN A 93 11.06 4.02 -0.69
CA ASN A 93 11.91 4.99 -1.36
C ASN A 93 11.48 6.44 -1.08
N TYR A 94 10.19 6.73 -0.89
CA TYR A 94 9.73 8.09 -0.57
C TYR A 94 10.15 8.55 0.82
N LEU A 95 10.43 7.60 1.72
CA LEU A 95 10.83 7.91 3.10
C LEU A 95 12.33 8.24 3.20
N LEU A 96 13.15 7.80 2.24
CA LEU A 96 14.60 7.91 2.32
C LEU A 96 15.10 9.35 2.23
N LYS A 97 16.10 9.66 3.08
CA LYS A 97 16.81 10.95 3.14
C LYS A 97 17.26 11.42 1.76
N GLU A 98 17.89 10.52 1.00
CA GLU A 98 18.43 10.80 -0.34
C GLU A 98 17.35 11.16 -1.36
N GLN A 99 16.11 10.73 -1.15
CA GLN A 99 14.95 11.00 -2.01
C GLN A 99 14.10 12.18 -1.52
N GLY A 100 14.59 12.93 -0.52
CA GLY A 100 13.90 14.06 0.09
C GLY A 100 12.96 13.68 1.25
N GLY A 101 12.97 12.42 1.69
CA GLY A 101 12.29 11.97 2.91
C GLY A 101 13.12 12.22 4.18
N HIS A 102 12.65 11.68 5.31
CA HIS A 102 13.23 11.91 6.65
C HIS A 102 13.96 10.71 7.25
N VAL A 103 13.91 9.54 6.63
CA VAL A 103 14.54 8.30 7.12
C VAL A 103 15.97 8.19 6.61
N GLU A 104 16.92 8.09 7.53
CA GLU A 104 18.32 7.85 7.19
C GLU A 104 18.64 6.36 7.14
N VAL A 105 19.37 5.93 6.12
CA VAL A 105 19.64 4.53 5.84
C VAL A 105 21.10 4.18 6.09
N ALA A 106 21.34 3.03 6.71
CA ALA A 106 22.63 2.38 6.79
C ALA A 106 22.62 1.06 6.00
N THR A 107 23.74 0.70 5.36
CA THR A 107 23.90 -0.58 4.64
C THR A 107 24.60 -1.66 5.47
N ASP A 108 25.18 -1.27 6.60
CA ASP A 108 25.86 -2.16 7.53
C ASP A 108 25.79 -1.62 8.97
N THR A 109 26.27 -2.44 9.91
CA THR A 109 26.23 -2.14 11.34
C THR A 109 27.15 -0.98 11.72
N ASP A 110 28.31 -0.83 11.08
CA ASP A 110 29.28 0.20 11.45
C ASP A 110 28.74 1.59 11.07
N GLN A 111 28.16 1.72 9.88
CA GLN A 111 27.47 2.92 9.45
C GLN A 111 26.28 3.23 10.37
N HIS A 112 25.51 2.22 10.76
CA HIS A 112 24.37 2.41 11.66
C HIS A 112 24.80 2.90 13.04
N LEU A 113 25.89 2.35 13.59
CA LEU A 113 26.45 2.81 14.87
C LEU A 113 26.96 4.25 14.80
N ALA A 114 27.56 4.65 13.68
CA ALA A 114 27.97 6.04 13.45
C ALA A 114 26.77 6.99 13.39
N GLN A 115 25.66 6.58 12.75
CA GLN A 115 24.41 7.37 12.75
C GLN A 115 23.82 7.52 14.14
N LEU A 116 23.81 6.45 14.93
CA LEU A 116 23.35 6.50 16.32
C LEU A 116 24.21 7.44 17.17
N GLU A 117 25.53 7.39 16.99
CA GLU A 117 26.47 8.28 17.69
C GLU A 117 26.21 9.75 17.35
N ALA A 118 26.08 10.08 16.07
CA ALA A 118 25.76 11.43 15.61
C ALA A 118 24.41 11.92 16.16
N VAL A 119 23.36 11.10 16.07
CA VAL A 119 22.03 11.49 16.57
C VAL A 119 22.04 11.70 18.09
N LEU A 120 22.67 10.79 18.85
CA LEU A 120 22.72 10.88 20.31
C LEU A 120 23.64 12.01 20.81
N SER A 121 24.61 12.46 19.99
CA SER A 121 25.40 13.67 20.27
C SER A 121 24.68 14.97 19.91
N GLY A 122 23.46 14.89 19.36
CA GLY A 122 22.63 16.03 18.97
C GLY A 122 22.79 16.46 17.51
N GLU A 123 23.54 15.72 16.70
CA GLU A 123 23.69 15.97 15.27
C GLU A 123 22.48 15.42 14.49
N PHE A 124 21.37 16.15 14.55
CA PHE A 124 20.16 15.85 13.80
C PHE A 124 19.51 17.10 13.22
N ASP A 125 19.24 17.08 11.91
CA ASP A 125 18.55 18.17 11.20
C ASP A 125 17.02 18.01 11.34
N SER A 126 16.50 18.45 12.48
CA SER A 126 15.07 18.44 12.79
C SER A 126 14.24 19.25 11.80
N GLU A 127 14.77 20.37 11.32
CA GLU A 127 14.13 21.24 10.33
C GLU A 127 13.97 20.55 8.97
N ARG A 128 14.96 19.79 8.53
CA ARG A 128 14.85 18.96 7.32
C ARG A 128 13.83 17.85 7.50
N CYS A 129 13.80 17.19 8.65
CA CYS A 129 12.76 16.20 8.98
C CYS A 129 11.36 16.83 8.88
N ARG A 130 11.18 17.99 9.54
CA ARG A 130 9.93 18.76 9.49
C ARG A 130 9.50 19.09 8.06
N ARG A 131 10.40 19.63 7.23
CA ARG A 131 10.10 19.95 5.82
C ARG A 131 9.70 18.71 5.00
N ALA A 132 10.35 17.58 5.21
CA ALA A 132 10.00 16.33 4.53
C ALA A 132 8.58 15.87 4.92
N ILE A 133 8.26 15.95 6.21
CA ILE A 133 6.93 15.59 6.75
C ILE A 133 5.84 16.56 6.28
N GLU A 134 6.09 17.87 6.32
CA GLU A 134 5.18 18.88 5.75
C GLU A 134 4.93 18.62 4.27
N ARG A 135 5.97 18.35 3.49
CA ARG A 135 5.79 18.09 2.05
C ARG A 135 5.01 16.81 1.76
N PHE A 136 5.31 15.72 2.48
CA PHE A 136 4.80 14.39 2.13
C PHE A 136 3.50 14.02 2.87
N VAL A 137 3.41 14.35 4.16
CA VAL A 137 2.33 13.90 5.06
C VAL A 137 1.35 15.03 5.37
N ARG A 138 1.86 16.26 5.55
CA ARG A 138 1.07 17.42 5.99
C ARG A 138 1.18 18.62 5.02
N PRO A 139 0.84 18.45 3.73
CA PRO A 139 1.03 19.49 2.71
C PRO A 139 0.19 20.75 2.95
N ALA A 140 -0.88 20.63 3.74
CA ALA A 140 -1.72 21.74 4.13
C ALA A 140 -1.24 22.47 5.40
N GLY A 141 -0.10 22.06 5.99
CA GLY A 141 0.47 22.57 7.23
C GLY A 141 0.50 21.50 8.34
N ILE A 142 1.65 21.36 9.03
CA ILE A 142 1.85 20.31 10.06
C ILE A 142 0.93 20.47 11.28
N ASP A 143 0.59 21.71 11.63
CA ASP A 143 -0.24 22.04 12.79
C ASP A 143 -1.74 22.04 12.47
N ARG A 144 -2.12 21.80 11.20
CA ARG A 144 -3.52 21.77 10.77
C ARG A 144 -4.07 20.34 10.87
N PRO A 145 -5.17 20.13 11.63
CA PRO A 145 -5.83 18.83 11.67
C PRO A 145 -6.34 18.44 10.28
N ALA A 146 -6.22 17.15 9.93
CA ALA A 146 -6.65 16.65 8.62
C ALA A 146 -8.17 16.57 8.49
N SER A 147 -8.88 16.31 9.59
CA SER A 147 -10.34 16.09 9.56
C SER A 147 -11.14 17.31 9.08
N PRO A 148 -10.90 18.55 9.54
CA PRO A 148 -11.56 19.73 9.00
C PRO A 148 -11.24 19.95 7.52
N ILE A 149 -9.99 19.73 7.10
CA ILE A 149 -9.59 19.88 5.69
C ILE A 149 -10.37 18.89 4.81
N LEU A 150 -10.52 17.65 5.26
CA LEU A 150 -11.32 16.65 4.56
C LEU A 150 -12.80 17.04 4.51
N ALA A 151 -13.36 17.52 5.63
CA ALA A 151 -14.75 17.97 5.68
C ALA A 151 -15.01 19.12 4.70
N ASP A 152 -14.17 20.16 4.72
CA ASP A 152 -14.25 21.31 3.81
C ASP A 152 -14.17 20.88 2.34
N ALA A 153 -13.31 19.90 2.03
CA ALA A 153 -13.16 19.36 0.68
C ALA A 153 -14.42 18.61 0.21
N VAL A 154 -15.03 17.82 1.10
CA VAL A 154 -16.30 17.11 0.81
C VAL A 154 -17.44 18.12 0.61
N GLU A 155 -17.57 19.12 1.49
CA GLU A 155 -18.59 20.17 1.37
C GLU A 155 -18.43 20.98 0.08
N SER A 156 -17.20 21.41 -0.24
CA SER A 156 -16.91 22.13 -1.48
C SER A 156 -17.25 21.31 -2.72
N TRP A 157 -16.94 20.01 -2.71
CA TRP A 157 -17.32 19.12 -3.80
C TRP A 157 -18.84 18.98 -3.93
N MET A 158 -19.56 18.96 -2.80
CA MET A 158 -21.02 18.92 -2.75
C MET A 158 -21.69 20.22 -3.20
N THR A 159 -20.96 21.33 -3.33
CA THR A 159 -21.47 22.58 -3.91
C THR A 159 -20.98 22.85 -5.33
N ALA A 160 -19.97 22.11 -5.81
CA ALA A 160 -19.41 22.31 -7.15
C ALA A 160 -20.45 22.06 -8.27
N GLU A 161 -20.49 22.95 -9.25
CA GLU A 161 -21.41 22.91 -10.41
C GLU A 161 -21.09 21.75 -11.36
N ALA A 162 -19.79 21.49 -11.59
CA ALA A 162 -19.31 20.43 -12.47
C ALA A 162 -18.89 19.21 -11.66
N ARG A 163 -19.84 18.30 -11.42
CA ARG A 163 -19.54 16.98 -10.85
C ARG A 163 -19.41 15.94 -11.95
N PRO A 164 -18.41 15.05 -11.90
CA PRO A 164 -18.39 13.88 -12.76
C PRO A 164 -19.65 13.06 -12.49
N ARG A 165 -20.59 13.14 -13.42
CA ARG A 165 -21.86 12.39 -13.37
C ARG A 165 -21.85 11.39 -14.51
N PRO A 166 -22.07 10.10 -14.22
CA PRO A 166 -22.30 9.11 -15.25
C PRO A 166 -23.43 9.55 -16.19
N SER A 167 -23.25 9.30 -17.50
CA SER A 167 -24.24 9.71 -18.49
C SER A 167 -25.62 9.09 -18.19
N ARG A 168 -26.70 9.73 -18.64
CA ARG A 168 -28.06 9.17 -18.47
C ARG A 168 -28.18 7.76 -19.07
N LEU A 169 -27.52 7.52 -20.20
CA LEU A 169 -27.44 6.22 -20.85
C LEU A 169 -26.69 5.19 -20.01
N ALA A 170 -25.55 5.58 -19.42
CA ALA A 170 -24.76 4.71 -18.54
C ALA A 170 -25.58 4.27 -17.32
N ARG A 171 -26.31 5.21 -16.67
CA ARG A 171 -27.21 4.89 -15.54
C ARG A 171 -28.39 4.01 -15.94
N ALA A 172 -29.01 4.28 -17.10
CA ALA A 172 -30.10 3.45 -17.60
C ALA A 172 -29.63 2.01 -17.87
N ARG A 173 -28.45 1.85 -18.49
CA ARG A 173 -27.81 0.55 -18.69
C ARG A 173 -27.50 -0.15 -17.37
N GLN A 174 -26.94 0.57 -16.39
CA GLN A 174 -26.65 0.02 -15.06
C GLN A 174 -27.92 -0.49 -14.37
N ARG A 175 -29.01 0.29 -14.40
CA ARG A 175 -30.30 -0.12 -13.83
C ARG A 175 -30.85 -1.36 -14.50
N LEU A 176 -30.70 -1.48 -15.83
CA LEU A 176 -31.09 -2.67 -16.57
C LEU A 176 -30.25 -3.88 -16.14
N VAL A 177 -28.92 -3.73 -16.06
CA VAL A 177 -28.02 -4.78 -15.56
C VAL A 177 -28.44 -5.20 -14.15
N ASN A 178 -28.62 -4.26 -13.23
CA ASN A 178 -29.04 -4.55 -11.85
C ASN A 178 -30.44 -5.22 -11.78
N ALA A 179 -31.37 -4.86 -12.68
CA ALA A 179 -32.71 -5.44 -12.72
C ALA A 179 -32.73 -6.85 -13.32
N VAL A 180 -31.88 -7.13 -14.30
CA VAL A 180 -31.70 -8.46 -14.92
C VAL A 180 -30.88 -9.37 -14.00
N SER A 181 -29.89 -8.81 -13.30
CA SER A 181 -29.05 -9.50 -12.30
C SER A 181 -29.74 -9.68 -10.94
N ARG A 182 -31.08 -9.58 -10.85
CA ARG A 182 -31.84 -10.03 -9.66
C ARG A 182 -31.64 -11.52 -9.35
N THR A 183 -31.17 -12.29 -10.34
CA THR A 183 -30.35 -13.48 -10.13
C THR A 183 -28.89 -13.03 -10.22
N ASN A 184 -28.11 -13.12 -9.14
CA ASN A 184 -26.71 -12.69 -8.94
C ASN A 184 -25.65 -13.12 -9.99
N ALA A 185 -25.98 -13.30 -11.27
CA ALA A 185 -25.07 -13.69 -12.33
C ALA A 185 -24.47 -12.44 -12.99
N ILE A 186 -23.16 -12.23 -12.79
CA ILE A 186 -22.36 -11.41 -13.69
C ILE A 186 -22.30 -12.17 -15.03
N ASP A 187 -22.56 -11.48 -16.15
CA ASP A 187 -22.53 -12.06 -17.50
C ASP A 187 -21.15 -12.66 -17.81
N ASP A 188 -21.08 -13.99 -17.88
CA ASP A 188 -19.84 -14.73 -18.09
C ASP A 188 -19.21 -14.46 -19.46
N GLU A 189 -20.00 -14.09 -20.48
CA GLU A 189 -19.45 -13.75 -21.81
C GLU A 189 -18.86 -12.34 -21.81
N ALA A 190 -19.46 -11.40 -21.08
CA ALA A 190 -18.87 -10.08 -20.84
C ALA A 190 -17.55 -10.20 -20.05
N VAL A 191 -17.53 -11.05 -19.02
CA VAL A 191 -16.31 -11.39 -18.28
C VAL A 191 -15.26 -11.99 -19.22
N ALA A 192 -15.64 -12.97 -20.04
CA ALA A 192 -14.75 -13.60 -21.00
C ALA A 192 -14.21 -12.57 -22.02
N ALA A 193 -15.01 -11.59 -22.45
CA ALA A 193 -14.56 -10.53 -23.35
C ALA A 193 -13.52 -9.60 -22.71
N VAL A 194 -13.72 -9.20 -21.45
CA VAL A 194 -12.76 -8.40 -20.68
C VAL A 194 -11.46 -9.19 -20.46
N VAL A 195 -11.58 -10.46 -20.07
CA VAL A 195 -10.44 -11.39 -19.90
C VAL A 195 -9.68 -11.55 -21.21
N ARG A 196 -10.35 -11.78 -22.35
CA ARG A 196 -9.72 -11.90 -23.68
C ARG A 196 -8.96 -10.62 -24.06
N THR A 197 -9.55 -9.46 -23.81
CA THR A 197 -8.91 -8.15 -24.06
C THR A 197 -7.66 -7.98 -23.19
N ARG A 198 -7.75 -8.37 -21.92
CA ARG A 198 -6.64 -8.35 -20.98
C ARG A 198 -5.51 -9.29 -21.39
N VAL A 199 -5.81 -10.52 -21.76
CA VAL A 199 -4.83 -11.51 -22.25
C VAL A 199 -4.12 -10.98 -23.50
N ARG A 200 -4.85 -10.35 -24.43
CA ARG A 200 -4.25 -9.70 -25.61
C ARG A 200 -3.28 -8.58 -25.20
N TYR A 201 -3.69 -7.70 -24.29
CA TYR A 201 -2.84 -6.60 -23.80
C TYR A 201 -1.60 -7.11 -23.05
N GLN A 202 -1.75 -8.11 -22.18
CA GLN A 202 -0.63 -8.75 -21.47
C GLN A 202 0.36 -9.38 -22.44
N ARG A 203 -0.13 -10.11 -23.45
CA ARG A 203 0.75 -10.69 -24.50
C ARG A 203 1.51 -9.63 -25.29
N GLN A 204 0.89 -8.49 -25.58
CA GLN A 204 1.57 -7.36 -26.24
C GLN A 204 2.64 -6.74 -25.33
N ARG A 205 2.31 -6.50 -24.06
CA ARG A 205 3.25 -5.98 -23.06
C ARG A 205 4.42 -6.92 -22.81
N ASP A 206 4.16 -8.22 -22.70
CA ASP A 206 5.20 -9.24 -22.50
C ASP A 206 6.13 -9.34 -23.72
N LYS A 207 5.59 -9.19 -24.94
CA LYS A 207 6.40 -9.07 -26.16
C LYS A 207 7.30 -7.83 -26.11
N GLN A 208 6.77 -6.68 -25.67
CA GLN A 208 7.52 -5.43 -25.55
C GLN A 208 8.59 -5.52 -24.46
N TRP A 209 8.25 -6.05 -23.29
CA TRP A 209 9.18 -6.32 -22.18
C TRP A 209 10.31 -7.27 -22.60
N LYS A 210 9.99 -8.38 -23.28
CA LYS A 210 11.00 -9.30 -23.82
C LYS A 210 11.97 -8.59 -24.77
N ARG A 211 11.47 -7.70 -25.65
CA ARG A 211 12.33 -6.90 -26.53
C ARG A 211 13.24 -5.96 -25.74
N GLN A 212 12.72 -5.28 -24.72
CA GLN A 212 13.51 -4.40 -23.85
C GLN A 212 14.58 -5.18 -23.07
N VAL A 213 14.23 -6.34 -22.50
CA VAL A 213 15.18 -7.20 -21.78
C VAL A 213 16.28 -7.72 -22.71
N GLU A 214 15.94 -8.16 -23.93
CA GLU A 214 16.95 -8.59 -24.92
C GLU A 214 17.84 -7.42 -25.35
N SER A 215 17.29 -6.21 -25.50
CA SER A 215 18.07 -4.99 -25.76
C SER A 215 19.06 -4.68 -24.62
N LEU A 216 18.59 -4.70 -23.37
CA LEU A 216 19.42 -4.45 -22.18
C LEU A 216 20.48 -5.53 -21.99
N LYS A 217 20.17 -6.80 -22.30
CA LYS A 217 21.16 -7.88 -22.29
C LYS A 217 22.23 -7.68 -23.36
N ALA A 218 21.86 -7.23 -24.55
CA ALA A 218 22.80 -6.93 -25.62
C ALA A 218 23.75 -5.79 -25.22
N GLU A 219 23.19 -4.72 -24.65
CA GLU A 219 23.93 -3.57 -24.14
C GLU A 219 24.88 -3.95 -22.98
N LEU A 220 24.40 -4.73 -22.01
CA LEU A 220 25.22 -5.28 -20.92
C LEU A 220 26.34 -6.19 -21.44
N THR A 221 26.09 -6.96 -22.50
CA THR A 221 27.10 -7.82 -23.15
C THR A 221 28.17 -6.97 -23.85
N GLN A 222 27.79 -5.85 -24.45
CA GLN A 222 28.70 -4.90 -25.09
C GLN A 222 29.58 -4.19 -24.05
N LEU A 223 28.99 -3.71 -22.94
CA LEU A 223 29.71 -3.12 -21.79
C LEU A 223 30.68 -4.11 -21.13
N ARG A 224 30.32 -5.39 -21.04
CA ARG A 224 31.20 -6.44 -20.51
C ARG A 224 32.37 -6.78 -21.42
N ARG A 225 32.25 -6.54 -22.73
CA ARG A 225 33.36 -6.75 -23.69
C ARG A 225 34.40 -5.62 -23.64
N SER A 226 34.03 -4.44 -23.13
CA SER A 226 34.91 -3.28 -23.00
C SER A 226 35.54 -3.11 -21.61
N ALA A 227 35.20 -3.95 -20.63
CA ALA A 227 35.74 -3.90 -19.27
C ALA A 227 36.80 -5.02 -19.02
N PRO A 228 38.01 -4.71 -18.51
CA PRO A 228 38.97 -5.73 -18.10
C PRO A 228 38.67 -6.25 -16.69
N GLY A 229 38.55 -7.58 -16.54
CA GLY A 229 38.48 -8.27 -15.23
C GLY A 229 37.14 -8.94 -14.95
N LYS A 230 37.17 -10.27 -14.69
CA LYS A 230 36.00 -11.16 -14.60
C LYS A 230 35.38 -11.18 -13.19
N SER A 231 34.04 -11.18 -13.14
CA SER A 231 33.28 -12.12 -12.31
C SER A 231 31.89 -12.38 -12.92
N THR A 232 31.44 -13.64 -12.90
CA THR A 232 30.13 -14.08 -13.43
C THR A 232 29.10 -14.06 -12.30
N PRO A 233 27.94 -13.39 -12.43
CA PRO A 233 26.88 -13.48 -11.44
C PRO A 233 26.17 -14.85 -11.50
N PRO A 234 25.58 -15.32 -10.40
CA PRO A 234 24.83 -16.57 -10.38
C PRO A 234 23.59 -16.46 -11.30
N LYS A 235 23.31 -17.55 -12.03
CA LYS A 235 22.12 -17.67 -12.87
C LYS A 235 20.89 -17.84 -11.97
N THR A 236 20.11 -16.78 -11.77
CA THR A 236 18.73 -16.91 -11.32
C THR A 236 17.86 -17.19 -12.53
N THR A 237 17.41 -18.44 -12.68
CA THR A 237 16.40 -18.81 -13.67
C THR A 237 15.08 -18.15 -13.28
N PRO A 238 14.50 -17.25 -14.09
CA PRO A 238 13.15 -16.77 -13.82
C PRO A 238 12.21 -17.96 -13.96
N GLU A 239 11.50 -18.28 -12.89
CA GLU A 239 10.50 -19.34 -12.85
C GLU A 239 9.48 -19.12 -13.99
N ARG A 240 9.30 -20.12 -14.86
CA ARG A 240 8.31 -20.07 -15.95
C ARG A 240 6.91 -20.16 -15.33
N VAL A 241 6.20 -19.03 -15.29
CA VAL A 241 4.78 -19.03 -14.94
C VAL A 241 3.98 -19.58 -16.14
N SER A 242 3.33 -20.72 -15.93
CA SER A 242 2.51 -21.41 -16.95
C SER A 242 1.14 -20.76 -17.16
N VAL A 243 0.59 -21.05 -18.34
CA VAL A 243 -0.61 -20.49 -18.98
C VAL A 243 -1.88 -21.11 -18.39
N ASP A 244 -2.17 -20.83 -17.13
CA ASP A 244 -3.47 -21.16 -16.49
C ASP A 244 -4.32 -19.87 -16.40
N GLU A 245 -4.41 -19.13 -17.52
CA GLU A 245 -4.89 -17.74 -17.63
C GLU A 245 -6.39 -17.56 -17.26
N GLU A 246 -7.19 -18.63 -17.20
CA GLU A 246 -8.61 -18.60 -16.80
C GLU A 246 -8.85 -18.59 -15.27
N ARG A 247 -7.83 -18.88 -14.45
CA ARG A 247 -7.96 -18.93 -12.97
C ARG A 247 -7.66 -17.60 -12.24
N ARG A 248 -7.74 -16.47 -12.94
CA ARG A 248 -7.33 -15.15 -12.42
C ARG A 248 -8.47 -14.27 -11.93
N VAL A 249 -9.71 -14.64 -12.21
CA VAL A 249 -10.89 -13.97 -11.65
C VAL A 249 -11.38 -14.81 -10.48
N VAL A 250 -11.60 -14.17 -9.35
CA VAL A 250 -12.13 -14.80 -8.14
C VAL A 250 -13.32 -14.01 -7.64
N GLU A 251 -14.28 -14.70 -7.05
CA GLU A 251 -15.39 -14.08 -6.37
C GLU A 251 -14.95 -13.55 -5.00
N VAL A 252 -15.41 -12.36 -4.67
CA VAL A 252 -15.25 -11.76 -3.34
C VAL A 252 -16.23 -12.42 -2.39
N ASP A 253 -15.84 -12.58 -1.13
CA ASP A 253 -16.64 -13.14 -0.05
C ASP A 253 -17.79 -12.23 0.44
N TYR A 254 -18.52 -11.61 -0.48
CA TYR A 254 -19.67 -10.76 -0.20
C TYR A 254 -20.97 -11.49 -0.51
N SER A 255 -21.89 -11.56 0.46
CA SER A 255 -23.16 -12.29 0.30
C SER A 255 -24.26 -11.47 -0.37
N GLY A 256 -24.18 -10.14 -0.32
CA GLY A 256 -25.23 -9.24 -0.83
C GLY A 256 -25.29 -9.14 -2.34
N ALA A 257 -24.20 -9.46 -3.05
CA ALA A 257 -24.12 -9.46 -4.50
C ALA A 257 -22.90 -10.25 -4.99
N ALA A 258 -22.96 -10.81 -6.20
CA ALA A 258 -21.78 -11.36 -6.84
C ALA A 258 -20.82 -10.24 -7.25
N ILE A 259 -19.61 -10.26 -6.70
CA ILE A 259 -18.55 -9.32 -7.03
C ILE A 259 -17.32 -10.13 -7.41
N ARG A 260 -16.71 -9.82 -8.56
CA ARG A 260 -15.53 -10.53 -9.05
C ARG A 260 -14.35 -9.60 -9.18
N ILE A 261 -13.16 -10.08 -8.86
CA ILE A 261 -11.92 -9.32 -9.01
C ILE A 261 -10.86 -10.16 -9.70
N PHE A 262 -9.99 -9.50 -10.45
CA PHE A 262 -8.74 -10.10 -10.86
C PHE A 262 -7.81 -10.27 -9.65
N ALA A 263 -7.43 -11.51 -9.34
CA ALA A 263 -6.51 -11.87 -8.27
C ALA A 263 -5.35 -12.73 -8.81
N THR A 264 -4.33 -12.03 -9.30
CA THR A 264 -3.13 -12.61 -9.92
C THR A 264 -2.09 -13.09 -8.91
N SER A 265 -2.04 -12.49 -7.72
CA SER A 265 -1.12 -12.85 -6.63
C SER A 265 -1.83 -13.67 -5.55
N ARG A 266 -1.03 -14.43 -4.77
CA ARG A 266 -1.53 -15.12 -3.58
C ARG A 266 -2.14 -14.15 -2.57
N ALA A 267 -1.53 -12.98 -2.38
CA ALA A 267 -2.03 -11.95 -1.48
C ALA A 267 -3.42 -11.43 -1.91
N GLU A 268 -3.63 -11.17 -3.20
CA GLU A 268 -4.96 -10.78 -3.70
C GLU A 268 -6.01 -11.86 -3.43
N ARG A 269 -5.68 -13.13 -3.71
CA ARG A 269 -6.60 -14.27 -3.47
C ARG A 269 -6.90 -14.48 -1.99
N SER A 270 -5.89 -14.37 -1.13
CA SER A 270 -6.05 -14.64 0.30
C SER A 270 -6.62 -13.46 1.08
N TRP A 271 -6.42 -12.22 0.63
CA TRP A 271 -6.76 -11.02 1.42
C TRP A 271 -7.81 -10.14 0.74
N ARG A 272 -7.73 -9.92 -0.58
CA ARG A 272 -8.67 -9.03 -1.28
C ARG A 272 -9.99 -9.73 -1.60
N ALA A 273 -9.93 -10.98 -2.05
CA ALA A 273 -11.14 -11.79 -2.22
C ALA A 273 -11.80 -12.20 -0.89
N ARG A 274 -11.11 -12.01 0.24
CA ARG A 274 -11.58 -12.29 1.60
C ARG A 274 -11.70 -11.03 2.46
N ALA A 275 -11.93 -9.88 1.82
CA ALA A 275 -11.95 -8.59 2.51
C ALA A 275 -13.17 -8.44 3.42
N CYS A 276 -14.31 -9.06 3.08
CA CYS A 276 -15.53 -8.95 3.87
C CYS A 276 -15.40 -9.67 5.20
N ALA A 277 -14.85 -10.89 5.21
CA ALA A 277 -14.56 -11.61 6.44
C ALA A 277 -13.49 -10.91 7.29
N LYS A 278 -12.58 -10.17 6.66
CA LYS A 278 -11.53 -9.40 7.36
C LYS A 278 -12.09 -8.15 8.03
N GLU A 279 -13.01 -7.45 7.37
CA GLU A 279 -13.58 -6.18 7.86
C GLU A 279 -15.12 -6.19 7.78
N PRO A 280 -15.79 -7.11 8.51
CA PRO A 280 -17.24 -7.25 8.46
C PRO A 280 -17.97 -6.00 8.96
N TRP A 281 -17.34 -5.23 9.85
CA TRP A 281 -17.87 -3.95 10.32
C TRP A 281 -17.93 -2.89 9.21
N THR A 282 -16.94 -2.85 8.31
CA THR A 282 -16.94 -1.93 7.17
C THR A 282 -18.04 -2.31 6.19
N VAL A 283 -18.22 -3.61 5.95
CA VAL A 283 -19.32 -4.12 5.12
C VAL A 283 -20.68 -3.78 5.74
N GLY A 284 -20.87 -4.05 7.03
CA GLY A 284 -22.10 -3.72 7.74
C GLY A 284 -22.39 -2.22 7.70
N TRP A 285 -21.37 -1.36 7.90
CA TRP A 285 -21.53 0.09 7.77
C TRP A 285 -21.99 0.50 6.36
N LEU A 286 -21.42 -0.07 5.30
CA LEU A 286 -21.87 0.19 3.94
C LEU A 286 -23.33 -0.24 3.73
N GLU A 287 -23.71 -1.41 4.24
CA GLU A 287 -25.07 -1.94 4.10
C GLU A 287 -26.10 -1.10 4.85
N ASP A 288 -25.74 -0.66 6.06
CA ASP A 288 -26.59 0.06 7.00
C ASP A 288 -26.71 1.54 6.68
N TYR A 289 -25.72 2.17 6.04
CA TYR A 289 -25.71 3.64 5.87
C TYR A 289 -25.72 4.11 4.43
N VAL A 290 -25.22 3.33 3.46
CA VAL A 290 -25.27 3.75 2.04
C VAL A 290 -26.67 3.56 1.48
N ARG A 291 -27.18 4.59 0.80
CA ARG A 291 -28.51 4.64 0.19
C ARG A 291 -28.44 5.00 -1.30
N PRO A 292 -29.44 4.57 -2.10
CA PRO A 292 -29.57 5.06 -3.47
C PRO A 292 -29.55 6.59 -3.53
N GLY A 293 -28.71 7.15 -4.40
CA GLY A 293 -28.53 8.61 -4.51
C GLY A 293 -27.28 9.16 -3.82
N ASP A 294 -26.67 8.40 -2.90
CA ASP A 294 -25.50 8.85 -2.15
C ASP A 294 -24.25 8.98 -3.03
N VAL A 295 -23.30 9.78 -2.52
CA VAL A 295 -21.93 9.82 -3.02
C VAL A 295 -20.99 9.23 -1.97
N VAL A 296 -20.27 8.19 -2.34
CA VAL A 296 -19.33 7.48 -1.47
C VAL A 296 -17.90 7.78 -1.92
N PHE A 297 -17.05 8.25 -1.01
CA PHE A 297 -15.62 8.42 -1.28
C PHE A 297 -14.86 7.22 -0.71
N ASP A 298 -14.16 6.47 -1.55
CA ASP A 298 -13.32 5.33 -1.15
C ASP A 298 -11.84 5.72 -1.27
N LEU A 299 -11.20 6.04 -0.14
CA LEU A 299 -9.83 6.51 -0.07
C LEU A 299 -8.87 5.33 0.13
N GLY A 300 -8.08 5.02 -0.89
CA GLY A 300 -7.23 3.81 -0.91
C GLY A 300 -8.01 2.58 -1.40
N ALA A 301 -8.82 2.75 -2.45
CA ALA A 301 -9.74 1.75 -2.99
C ALA A 301 -9.05 0.44 -3.41
N ASN A 302 -7.72 0.45 -3.58
CA ASN A 302 -6.91 -0.71 -3.93
C ASN A 302 -7.37 -1.37 -5.23
N VAL A 303 -7.96 -2.57 -5.16
CA VAL A 303 -8.54 -3.28 -6.30
C VAL A 303 -10.07 -3.14 -6.38
N GLY A 304 -10.69 -2.31 -5.53
CA GLY A 304 -12.08 -1.85 -5.63
C GLY A 304 -13.12 -2.60 -4.81
N VAL A 305 -12.75 -3.50 -3.91
CA VAL A 305 -13.72 -4.38 -3.23
C VAL A 305 -14.82 -3.59 -2.49
N PHE A 306 -14.44 -2.63 -1.64
CA PHE A 306 -15.41 -1.82 -0.91
C PHE A 306 -16.15 -0.83 -1.80
N SER A 307 -15.46 -0.25 -2.80
CA SER A 307 -16.11 0.52 -3.87
C SER A 307 -17.25 -0.25 -4.55
N PHE A 308 -17.07 -1.54 -4.85
CA PHE A 308 -18.09 -2.35 -5.52
C PHE A 308 -19.24 -2.71 -4.59
N ILE A 309 -18.95 -3.04 -3.32
CA ILE A 309 -19.98 -3.25 -2.31
C ILE A 309 -20.83 -1.98 -2.19
N ALA A 310 -20.20 -0.81 -2.04
CA ALA A 310 -20.90 0.47 -1.99
C ALA A 310 -21.76 0.69 -3.25
N ALA A 311 -21.20 0.45 -4.44
CA ALA A 311 -21.92 0.60 -5.70
C ALA A 311 -23.18 -0.29 -5.79
N THR A 312 -23.15 -1.51 -5.22
CA THR A 312 -24.34 -2.37 -5.17
C THR A 312 -25.46 -1.76 -4.32
N ARG A 313 -25.11 -1.08 -3.23
CA ARG A 313 -26.08 -0.39 -2.34
C ARG A 313 -26.69 0.85 -3.01
N LEU A 314 -25.92 1.55 -3.84
CA LEU A 314 -26.38 2.73 -4.58
C LEU A 314 -27.43 2.41 -5.65
N SER A 315 -27.57 1.15 -6.06
CA SER A 315 -28.57 0.70 -7.04
C SER A 315 -28.56 1.47 -8.38
N GLY A 316 -27.39 2.01 -8.77
CA GLY A 316 -27.23 2.84 -9.97
C GLY A 316 -27.82 4.25 -9.87
N GLU A 317 -28.20 4.71 -8.66
CA GLU A 317 -28.75 6.04 -8.42
C GLU A 317 -27.74 7.02 -7.79
N GLY A 318 -26.59 6.53 -7.33
CA GLY A 318 -25.52 7.32 -6.73
C GLY A 318 -24.18 7.26 -7.46
N THR A 319 -23.09 7.61 -6.78
CA THR A 319 -21.72 7.51 -7.33
C THR A 319 -20.71 7.12 -6.25
N VAL A 320 -19.75 6.27 -6.59
CA VAL A 320 -18.55 6.00 -5.78
C VAL A 320 -17.37 6.71 -6.44
N ILE A 321 -16.61 7.47 -5.67
CA ILE A 321 -15.39 8.14 -6.10
C ILE A 321 -14.21 7.41 -5.47
N ALA A 322 -13.50 6.64 -6.28
CA ALA A 322 -12.48 5.71 -5.81
C ALA A 322 -11.07 6.27 -6.05
N PHE A 323 -10.33 6.51 -4.96
CA PHE A 323 -8.97 7.03 -5.01
C PHE A 323 -7.99 5.88 -4.75
N GLU A 324 -7.08 5.61 -5.69
CA GLU A 324 -6.00 4.64 -5.49
C GLU A 324 -4.66 5.20 -5.95
N PRO A 325 -3.72 5.46 -5.03
CA PRO A 325 -2.45 6.10 -5.37
C PRO A 325 -1.44 5.15 -6.03
N SER A 326 -1.54 3.83 -5.84
CA SER A 326 -0.63 2.90 -6.52
C SER A 326 -1.07 2.69 -7.96
N TYR A 327 -0.25 3.11 -8.93
CA TYR A 327 -0.52 2.91 -10.36
C TYR A 327 -0.91 1.47 -10.72
N ALA A 328 -0.23 0.47 -10.12
CA ALA A 328 -0.52 -0.93 -10.39
C ALA A 328 -1.90 -1.36 -9.86
N ASN A 329 -2.29 -0.87 -8.68
CA ASN A 329 -3.61 -1.12 -8.11
C ASN A 329 -4.68 -0.32 -8.85
N TYR A 330 -4.43 0.93 -9.21
CA TYR A 330 -5.35 1.76 -9.97
C TYR A 330 -5.69 1.13 -11.33
N ALA A 331 -4.68 0.66 -12.07
CA ALA A 331 -4.92 -0.08 -13.31
C ALA A 331 -5.80 -1.33 -13.07
N ARG A 332 -5.57 -2.02 -11.95
CA ARG A 332 -6.35 -3.19 -11.54
C ARG A 332 -7.78 -2.83 -11.10
N LEU A 333 -7.96 -1.69 -10.43
CA LEU A 333 -9.24 -1.12 -10.06
C LEU A 333 -10.07 -0.82 -11.32
N CYS A 334 -9.50 -0.11 -12.30
CA CYS A 334 -10.17 0.15 -13.58
C CYS A 334 -10.62 -1.15 -14.28
N GLU A 335 -9.75 -2.16 -14.30
CA GLU A 335 -10.10 -3.48 -14.87
C GLU A 335 -11.25 -4.14 -14.13
N ASN A 336 -11.25 -4.08 -12.80
CA ASN A 336 -12.31 -4.66 -11.98
C ASN A 336 -13.62 -3.85 -12.06
N ILE A 337 -13.58 -2.53 -12.24
CA ILE A 337 -14.77 -1.70 -12.51
C ILE A 337 -15.48 -2.21 -13.76
N VAL A 338 -14.73 -2.39 -14.85
CA VAL A 338 -15.28 -2.92 -16.12
C VAL A 338 -15.75 -4.37 -15.95
N LEU A 339 -15.00 -5.20 -15.23
CA LEU A 339 -15.35 -6.60 -14.97
C LEU A 339 -16.71 -6.75 -14.27
N ASN A 340 -17.02 -5.86 -13.34
CA ASN A 340 -18.30 -5.84 -12.62
C ASN A 340 -19.37 -4.96 -13.29
N GLN A 341 -19.06 -4.37 -14.46
CA GLN A 341 -19.95 -3.46 -15.19
C GLN A 341 -20.42 -2.29 -14.32
N LEU A 342 -19.49 -1.68 -13.59
CA LEU A 342 -19.76 -0.58 -12.64
C LEU A 342 -19.19 0.76 -13.12
N ASP A 343 -18.78 0.89 -14.38
CA ASP A 343 -18.23 2.11 -14.99
C ASP A 343 -19.22 3.29 -14.99
N ALA A 344 -20.51 3.00 -14.78
CA ALA A 344 -21.56 3.99 -14.63
C ALA A 344 -21.82 4.40 -13.18
N THR A 345 -21.14 3.81 -12.19
CA THR A 345 -21.37 4.07 -10.76
C THR A 345 -20.07 4.38 -10.02
N VAL A 346 -18.96 3.76 -10.40
CA VAL A 346 -17.64 3.96 -9.79
C VAL A 346 -16.77 4.75 -10.76
N ILE A 347 -16.25 5.88 -10.29
CA ILE A 347 -15.36 6.78 -11.03
C ILE A 347 -13.98 6.87 -10.41
#